data_AF-A0A077Z4H1-F1
#
_entry.id   AF-A0A077Z4H1-F1
#
_cell.length_a   1.000
_cell.length_b   1.000
_cell.length_c   1.000
_cell.angle_alpha   90.00
_cell.angle_beta   90.00
_cell.angle_gamma   90.00
#
_symmetry.space_group_name_H-M   'P 1'
#
loop_
_entity.id
_entity.type
_entity.pdbx_description
1 polymer ?
#
loop_
_entity_poly.entity_id
_entity_poly.type
_entity_poly.pdbx_seq_one_letter_code
_entity_poly.pdbx_strand_id
1 'polypeptide(L)' 'MVYKPDWPQMREWAFREAFLELERREKAGLPPISKDVIDPEKVKMVLPSDEELGDFEIVI' A
#
# COMPACT_ATOMS: atom_id res chain seq x y z
N MET A 1 -20.62 27.00 -15.37
CA MET A 1 -19.89 25.90 -14.69
C MET A 1 -18.49 26.41 -14.42
N VAL A 2 -18.11 26.56 -13.15
CA VAL A 2 -16.93 27.33 -12.73
C VAL A 2 -15.74 26.38 -12.62
N TYR A 3 -14.62 26.74 -13.24
CA TYR A 3 -13.32 26.12 -13.01
C TYR A 3 -13.00 26.28 -11.52
N LYS A 4 -13.19 25.21 -10.73
CA LYS A 4 -12.92 25.22 -9.30
C LYS A 4 -11.64 24.42 -9.05
N PRO A 5 -10.80 24.84 -8.10
CA PRO A 5 -9.69 24.01 -7.67
C PRO A 5 -10.18 22.61 -7.27
N ASP A 6 -9.37 21.60 -7.57
CA ASP A 6 -9.66 20.17 -7.29
C ASP A 6 -9.76 19.85 -5.78
N TRP A 7 -9.40 20.80 -4.91
CA TRP A 7 -9.56 20.67 -3.46
C TRP A 7 -11.04 20.80 -3.02
N PRO A 8 -11.53 19.96 -2.09
CA PRO A 8 -10.80 18.98 -1.27
C PRO A 8 -10.81 17.54 -1.81
N GLN A 9 -11.47 17.26 -2.93
CA GLN A 9 -11.60 15.87 -3.41
C GLN A 9 -10.32 15.32 -4.06
N MET A 10 -9.45 16.20 -4.54
CA MET A 10 -8.14 15.89 -5.13
C MET A 10 -8.20 14.82 -6.25
N ARG A 11 -9.27 14.80 -7.05
CA ARG A 11 -9.49 13.77 -8.09
C ARG A 11 -8.53 13.95 -9.26
N GLU A 12 -8.38 15.17 -9.77
CA GLU A 12 -7.47 15.47 -10.88
C GLU A 12 -6.02 15.21 -10.47
N TRP A 13 -5.66 15.59 -9.24
CA TRP A 13 -4.36 15.26 -8.67
C TRP A 13 -4.16 13.75 -8.57
N ALA A 14 -5.12 13.01 -7.98
CA ALA A 14 -5.00 11.56 -7.80
C ALA A 14 -4.85 10.80 -9.13
N PHE A 15 -5.58 11.19 -10.17
CA PHE A 15 -5.41 10.57 -11.49
C PHE A 15 -4.01 10.81 -12.06
N ARG A 16 -3.50 12.04 -11.96
CA ARG A 16 -2.16 12.37 -12.45
C ARG A 16 -1.08 11.55 -11.74
N GLU A 17 -1.13 11.48 -10.41
CA GLU A 17 -0.17 10.70 -9.62
C GLU A 17 -0.25 9.21 -9.93
N ALA A 18 -1.47 8.67 -10.14
CA ALA A 18 -1.64 7.27 -10.52
C ALA A 18 -0.97 6.95 -11.86
N PHE A 19 -1.08 7.82 -12.87
CA PHE A 19 -0.38 7.63 -14.15
C PHE A 19 1.14 7.63 -13.98
N LEU A 20 1.69 8.56 -13.20
CA LEU A 20 3.14 8.63 -12.95
C LEU A 20 3.65 7.41 -12.18
N GLU A 21 2.92 6.95 -11.17
CA GLU A 21 3.33 5.78 -10.38
C GLU A 21 3.24 4.48 -11.18
N LEU A 22 2.23 4.34 -12.05
CA LEU A 22 2.13 3.19 -12.96
C LEU A 22 3.33 3.15 -13.92
N GLU A 23 3.69 4.27 -14.56
CA GLU A 23 4.87 4.33 -15.44
C GLU A 23 6.16 3.99 -14.67
N ARG A 24 6.33 4.53 -13.45
CA ARG A 24 7.48 4.23 -12.60
C ARG A 24 7.58 2.74 -12.27
N ARG A 25 6.46 2.10 -11.92
CA ARG A 25 6.40 0.67 -11.59
C ARG A 25 6.67 -0.20 -12.81
N GLU A 26 6.10 0.15 -13.96
CA GLU A 26 6.32 -0.55 -15.22
C GLU A 26 7.80 -0.53 -15.61
N LYS A 27 8.45 0.65 -15.57
CA LYS A 27 9.90 0.78 -15.83
C LYS A 27 10.77 -0.02 -14.87
N ALA A 28 10.32 -0.22 -13.63
CA ALA A 28 11.01 -1.02 -12.63
C ALA A 28 10.68 -2.53 -12.70
N GLY A 29 9.79 -2.96 -13.59
CA GLY A 29 9.32 -4.35 -13.66
C GLY A 29 8.49 -4.78 -12.45
N LEU A 30 7.90 -3.83 -11.72
CA LEU A 30 7.08 -4.08 -10.54
C LEU A 30 5.61 -4.30 -10.93
N PRO A 31 4.82 -5.04 -10.13
CA PRO A 31 3.39 -5.13 -10.35
C PRO A 31 2.73 -3.74 -10.23
N PRO A 32 1.63 -3.47 -10.99
CA PRO A 32 0.95 -2.17 -10.98
C PRO A 32 0.50 -1.71 -9.60
N ILE A 33 0.06 -2.66 -8.77
CA ILE A 33 -0.35 -2.43 -7.39
C ILE A 33 0.34 -3.48 -6.52
N SER A 34 1.05 -3.03 -5.49
CA SER A 34 1.60 -3.91 -4.47
C SER A 34 0.46 -4.46 -3.61
N LYS A 35 0.52 -5.75 -3.28
CA LYS A 35 -0.36 -6.35 -2.26
C LYS A 35 -0.05 -5.75 -0.88
N ASP A 36 1.23 -5.49 -0.62
CA ASP A 36 1.70 -5.04 0.67
C ASP A 36 1.79 -3.51 0.67
N VAL A 37 0.92 -2.87 1.47
CA VAL A 37 0.94 -1.42 1.71
C VAL A 37 2.07 -1.03 2.67
N ILE A 38 2.38 -1.92 3.61
CA ILE A 38 3.47 -1.79 4.57
C ILE A 38 4.52 -2.84 4.21
N ASP A 39 5.79 -2.45 4.27
CA ASP A 39 6.91 -3.38 4.11
C ASP A 39 6.77 -4.58 5.08
N PRO A 40 6.64 -5.82 4.58
CA PRO A 40 6.48 -7.01 5.41
C PRO A 40 7.58 -7.19 6.45
N GLU A 41 8.80 -6.74 6.17
CA GLU A 41 9.91 -6.84 7.13
C GLU A 41 9.68 -5.97 8.37
N LYS A 42 9.03 -4.81 8.22
CA LYS A 42 8.62 -3.97 9.37
C LYS A 42 7.55 -4.64 10.21
N VAL A 43 6.64 -5.38 9.57
CA VAL A 43 5.59 -6.13 10.27
C VAL A 43 6.22 -7.29 11.05
N LYS A 44 7.16 -8.03 10.43
CA LYS A 44 7.88 -9.13 11.11
C LYS A 44 8.61 -8.70 12.37
N MET A 45 9.16 -7.49 12.41
CA MET A 45 9.86 -6.96 13.59
C MET A 45 8.96 -6.76 14.81
N VAL A 46 7.64 -6.67 14.62
CA VAL A 46 6.67 -6.47 15.71
C VAL A 46 5.77 -7.68 15.93
N LEU A 47 5.90 -8.73 15.11
CA LEU A 47 5.19 -9.98 15.34
C LEU A 47 5.81 -10.68 16.57
N PRO A 48 4.98 -11.29 17.42
CA PRO A 48 5.48 -12.10 18.53
C PRO A 48 6.29 -13.28 17.99
N SER A 49 7.31 -13.64 18.74
CA SER A 49 8.06 -14.87 18.51
C SER A 49 7.21 -16.11 18.77
N ASP A 50 7.63 -17.27 18.23
CA ASP A 50 6.95 -18.54 18.48
C ASP A 50 6.93 -18.90 19.98
N GLU A 51 7.97 -18.50 20.74
CA GLU A 51 8.03 -18.68 22.20
C GLU A 51 7.00 -17.80 22.94
N GLU A 52 6.76 -16.57 22.47
CA GLU A 52 5.75 -15.68 23.05
C GLU A 52 4.32 -16.10 22.66
N LEU A 53 4.16 -16.70 21.49
CA LEU A 53 2.91 -17.32 21.08
C LEU A 53 2.62 -18.55 21.97
N GLY A 54 3.58 -19.44 22.20
CA GLY A 54 3.30 -20.68 22.94
C GLY A 54 2.23 -21.55 22.27
N ASP A 55 1.65 -22.49 23.02
CA ASP A 55 0.69 -23.46 22.49
C ASP A 55 -0.75 -22.95 22.56
N PHE A 56 -1.10 -22.03 21.67
CA PHE A 56 -2.50 -21.64 21.48
C PHE A 56 -3.23 -22.63 20.57
N GLU A 57 -4.47 -22.96 20.92
CA GLU A 57 -5.36 -23.72 20.04
C GLU A 57 -5.73 -22.83 18.84
N ILE A 58 -5.25 -23.19 17.65
CA ILE A 58 -5.58 -22.49 16.40
C ILE A 58 -6.92 -23.03 15.89
N VAL A 59 -7.94 -22.18 15.91
CA VAL A 59 -9.24 -22.47 15.28
C VAL A 59 -9.19 -21.98 13.83
N ILE A 60 -9.32 -22.91 12.86
CA ILE A 60 -9.33 -22.64 11.41
C ILE A 60 -10.75 -22.78 10.87
#